data_AF-A0A0F9EVV7-F1
#
_entry.id   AF-A0A0F9EVV7-F1
#
_cell.length_a   1.000
_cell.length_b   1.000
_cell.length_c   1.000
_cell.angle_alpha   90.00
_cell.angle_beta   90.00
_cell.angle_gamma   90.00
#
_symmetry.space_group_name_H-M   'P 1'
#
loop_
_entity.id
_entity.type
_entity.pdbx_description
1 polymer ?
#
loop_
_entity_poly.entity_id
_entity_poly.type
_entity_poly.pdbx_seq_one_letter_code
_entity_poly.pdbx_strand_id
1 'polypeptide(L)'
;MNPEFVLQIIDVGDVVRITTKQAVGVIGRVTSIHISKDGIVLEEVKDPDLQDQIDNQMTYDKALFPISEIKYIFVLDLTKKPTEEHGTNDSQSKI
;
A
#
# COMPACT_ATOMS: atom_id res chain seq x y z
N MET A 1 0.94 -14.51 -1.86
CA MET A 1 -0.05 -14.37 -0.76
C MET A 1 -1.19 -15.38 -0.97
N ASN A 2 -2.00 -15.72 0.05
CA ASN A 2 -3.22 -16.53 -0.14
C ASN A 2 -4.37 -15.62 -0.64
N PRO A 3 -5.02 -15.90 -1.78
CA PRO A 3 -6.10 -15.07 -2.31
C PRO A 3 -7.32 -14.92 -1.39
N GLU A 4 -7.67 -15.96 -0.63
CA GLU A 4 -8.78 -15.91 0.33
C GLU A 4 -8.49 -14.96 1.50
N PHE A 5 -7.21 -14.76 1.84
CA PHE A 5 -6.81 -13.82 2.87
C PHE A 5 -7.00 -12.37 2.41
N VAL A 6 -6.74 -12.07 1.14
CA VAL A 6 -6.92 -10.71 0.57
C VAL A 6 -8.36 -10.24 0.75
N LEU A 7 -9.34 -11.11 0.54
CA LEU A 7 -10.76 -10.79 0.70
C LEU A 7 -11.18 -10.51 2.15
N GLN A 8 -10.38 -10.90 3.15
CA GLN A 8 -10.69 -10.67 4.56
C GLN A 8 -10.17 -9.34 5.08
N ILE A 9 -9.23 -8.72 4.36
CA ILE A 9 -8.51 -7.54 4.83
C ILE A 9 -8.72 -6.31 3.96
N ILE A 10 -9.28 -6.46 2.75
CA ILE A 10 -9.38 -5.38 1.77
C ILE A 10 -10.75 -5.42 1.11
N ASP A 11 -11.39 -4.26 1.07
CA ASP A 11 -12.64 -4.01 0.36
C ASP A 11 -12.43 -3.14 -0.88
N VAL A 12 -13.42 -3.17 -1.79
CA VAL A 12 -13.45 -2.23 -2.93
C VAL A 12 -13.65 -0.81 -2.40
N GLY A 13 -12.78 0.11 -2.84
CA GLY A 13 -12.74 1.49 -2.38
C GLY A 13 -11.60 1.77 -1.40
N ASP A 14 -11.00 0.75 -0.79
CA ASP A 14 -9.86 0.90 0.09
C ASP A 14 -8.64 1.43 -0.67
N VAL A 15 -7.86 2.28 0.00
CA VAL A 15 -6.55 2.67 -0.48
C VAL A 15 -5.53 1.75 0.16
N VAL A 16 -4.74 1.08 -0.67
CA VAL A 16 -3.78 0.07 -0.22
C VAL A 16 -2.37 0.42 -0.65
N ARG A 17 -1.41 0.08 0.21
CA ARG A 17 0.01 -0.04 -0.13
C ARG A 17 0.34 -1.50 -0.37
N ILE A 18 0.84 -1.80 -1.56
CA ILE A 18 1.32 -3.12 -1.96
C ILE A 18 2.84 -3.08 -2.07
N THR A 19 3.49 -4.14 -1.63
CA THR A 19 4.89 -4.43 -1.98
C THR A 19 4.93 -5.76 -2.70
N THR A 20 5.44 -5.75 -3.94
CA THR A 20 5.58 -6.96 -4.75
C THR A 20 6.83 -7.75 -4.33
N LYS A 21 6.93 -9.01 -4.78
CA LYS A 21 8.15 -9.82 -4.55
C LYS A 21 9.42 -9.20 -5.14
N GLN A 22 9.28 -8.35 -6.16
CA GLN A 22 10.39 -7.61 -6.78
C GLN A 22 10.77 -6.34 -6.01
N ALA A 23 10.23 -6.14 -4.80
CA ALA A 23 10.45 -4.96 -3.96
C ALA A 23 9.99 -3.64 -4.60
N VAL A 24 9.02 -3.72 -5.52
CA VAL A 24 8.34 -2.53 -6.07
C VAL A 24 7.17 -2.19 -5.15
N GLY A 25 7.11 -0.93 -4.72
CA GLY A 25 6.00 -0.42 -3.94
C GLY A 25 4.97 0.28 -4.82
N VAL A 26 3.70 0.06 -4.47
CA VAL A 26 2.53 0.49 -5.25
C VAL A 26 1.50 1.02 -4.27
N ILE A 27 0.98 2.22 -4.52
CA ILE A 27 -0.17 2.77 -3.78
C ILE A 27 -1.31 3.02 -4.74
N GLY A 28 -2.46 2.44 -4.43
CA GLY A 28 -3.66 2.66 -5.23
C GLY A 28 -4.93 2.33 -4.49
N ARG A 29 -6.03 2.82 -5.06
CA ARG A 29 -7.39 2.51 -4.63
C ARG A 29 -7.87 1.24 -5.30
N VAL A 30 -8.42 0.32 -4.52
CA VAL A 30 -8.99 -0.93 -5.01
C VAL A 30 -10.28 -0.65 -5.76
N THR A 31 -10.30 -0.99 -7.04
CA THR A 31 -11.49 -0.83 -7.90
C THR A 31 -12.20 -2.16 -8.16
N SER A 32 -11.46 -3.27 -8.17
CA SER A 32 -12.02 -4.62 -8.23
C SER A 32 -11.02 -5.67 -7.74
N ILE A 33 -11.55 -6.81 -7.28
CA ILE A 33 -10.76 -7.98 -6.87
C ILE A 33 -11.24 -9.18 -7.70
N HIS A 34 -10.32 -9.86 -8.36
CA HIS A 34 -10.60 -11.00 -9.24
C HIS A 34 -9.79 -12.22 -8.80
N ILE A 35 -10.34 -13.00 -7.86
CA ILE A 35 -9.68 -14.21 -7.35
C ILE A 35 -9.42 -15.24 -8.46
N SER A 36 -10.41 -15.47 -9.33
CA SER A 36 -10.29 -16.43 -10.44
C SER A 36 -9.27 -16.02 -11.50
N LYS A 37 -8.87 -14.74 -11.53
CA LYS A 37 -7.84 -14.19 -12.43
C LYS A 37 -6.56 -13.82 -11.67
N ASP A 38 -6.46 -14.22 -10.40
CA ASP A 38 -5.33 -13.94 -9.52
C ASP A 38 -4.94 -12.46 -9.49
N GLY A 39 -5.89 -11.52 -9.38
CA GLY A 39 -5.50 -10.10 -9.46
C GLY A 39 -6.41 -9.10 -8.78
N ILE A 40 -5.79 -7.98 -8.37
CA ILE A 40 -6.45 -6.80 -7.80
C ILE A 40 -6.25 -5.65 -8.78
N VAL A 41 -7.34 -4.97 -9.13
CA VAL A 41 -7.25 -3.78 -10.00
C VAL A 41 -7.16 -2.54 -9.12
N LEU A 42 -6.05 -1.84 -9.24
CA LEU A 42 -5.81 -0.59 -8.55
C LEU A 42 -5.89 0.59 -9.51
N GLU A 43 -6.50 1.67 -9.05
CA GLU A 43 -6.38 3.02 -9.63
C GLU A 43 -5.37 3.82 -8.81
N GLU A 44 -4.50 4.59 -9.45
CA GLU A 44 -3.46 5.35 -8.74
C GLU A 44 -4.05 6.44 -7.86
N VAL A 45 -3.44 6.61 -6.68
CA VAL A 45 -3.74 7.71 -5.77
C VAL A 45 -2.64 8.76 -5.88
N LYS A 46 -3.01 9.96 -6.31
CA LYS A 46 -2.10 11.10 -6.51
C LYS A 46 -1.98 11.92 -5.23
N ASP A 47 -1.44 11.30 -4.19
CA ASP A 47 -1.17 11.93 -2.89
C ASP A 47 0.34 11.96 -2.65
N PRO A 48 1.02 13.12 -2.75
CA PRO A 48 2.47 13.22 -2.60
C PRO A 48 2.98 12.65 -1.27
N ASP A 49 2.25 12.87 -0.17
CA ASP A 49 2.67 12.44 1.17
C ASP A 49 2.67 10.91 1.29
N LEU A 50 1.77 10.24 0.56
CA LEU A 50 1.73 8.79 0.49
C LEU A 50 2.81 8.23 -0.44
N GLN A 51 3.07 8.92 -1.55
CA GLN A 51 4.05 8.45 -2.55
C GLN A 51 5.49 8.56 -2.03
N ASP A 52 5.81 9.61 -1.25
CA ASP A 52 7.12 9.79 -0.63
C ASP A 52 7.45 8.69 0.40
N GLN A 53 6.46 7.91 0.86
CA GLN A 53 6.66 6.78 1.79
C GLN A 53 7.09 5.47 1.09
N ILE A 54 7.25 5.48 -0.23
CA ILE A 54 7.58 4.31 -1.04
C ILE A 54 8.89 4.49 -1.79
N ASP A 55 9.86 3.65 -1.45
CA ASP A 55 11.05 3.45 -2.27
C ASP A 55 10.67 2.70 -3.56
N ASN A 56 11.19 3.16 -4.71
CA ASN A 56 10.96 2.57 -6.04
C ASN A 56 9.47 2.49 -6.44
N GLN A 57 8.78 3.61 -6.31
CA GLN A 57 7.39 3.77 -6.72
C GLN A 57 7.21 3.54 -8.23
N MET A 58 6.12 2.87 -8.59
CA MET A 58 5.62 2.81 -9.96
C MET A 58 4.40 3.73 -10.13
N THR A 59 4.40 4.54 -11.19
CA THR A 59 3.25 5.34 -11.61
C THR A 59 2.41 4.59 -12.65
N TYR A 60 1.09 4.74 -12.60
CA TYR A 60 0.14 4.08 -13.49
C TYR A 60 -1.21 4.79 -13.39
N ASP A 61 -2.09 4.77 -14.39
CA ASP A 61 -3.46 5.29 -14.18
C ASP A 61 -4.33 4.21 -13.51
N LYS A 62 -4.35 3.01 -14.11
CA LYS A 62 -5.07 1.84 -13.61
C LYS A 62 -4.36 0.57 -14.04
N ALA A 63 -4.12 -0.35 -13.12
CA ALA A 63 -3.37 -1.57 -13.39
C ALA A 63 -3.90 -2.78 -12.61
N LEU A 64 -3.75 -3.97 -13.22
CA LEU A 64 -4.02 -5.25 -12.58
C LEU A 64 -2.73 -5.75 -11.92
N PHE A 65 -2.75 -5.92 -10.60
CA PHE A 65 -1.65 -6.45 -9.82
C PHE A 65 -1.93 -7.91 -9.45
N PRO A 66 -1.07 -8.87 -9.84
CA PRO A 66 -1.28 -10.28 -9.52
C PRO A 66 -1.18 -10.56 -8.03
N ILE A 67 -2.16 -11.23 -7.42
CA ILE A 67 -2.17 -11.54 -5.98
C ILE A 67 -1.00 -12.47 -5.62
N SER A 68 -0.67 -13.40 -6.52
CA SER A 68 0.49 -14.27 -6.38
C SER A 68 1.81 -13.52 -6.22
N GLU A 69 1.95 -12.33 -6.82
CA GLU A 69 3.15 -11.49 -6.80
C GLU A 69 3.21 -10.51 -5.63
N ILE A 70 2.13 -10.40 -4.86
CA ILE A 70 2.07 -9.59 -3.64
C ILE A 70 2.84 -10.28 -2.52
N LYS A 71 3.83 -9.57 -1.97
CA LYS A 71 4.57 -9.97 -0.76
C LYS A 71 3.88 -9.44 0.49
N TYR A 72 3.54 -8.14 0.50
CA TYR A 72 2.83 -7.47 1.59
C TYR A 72 1.74 -6.55 1.04
N ILE A 73 0.68 -6.39 1.82
CA ILE A 73 -0.40 -5.44 1.54
C ILE A 73 -0.87 -4.81 2.84
N PHE A 74 -1.10 -3.50 2.81
CA PHE A 74 -1.55 -2.71 3.95
C PHE A 74 -2.70 -1.81 3.50
N VAL A 75 -3.79 -1.79 4.26
CA VAL A 75 -4.85 -0.79 4.07
C VAL A 75 -4.39 0.52 4.73
N LEU A 76 -4.42 1.60 3.97
CA LEU A 76 -4.07 2.93 4.42
C LEU A 76 -5.34 3.65 4.88
N ASP A 77 -5.37 4.00 6.16
CA ASP A 77 -6.44 4.83 6.72
C ASP A 77 -6.14 6.30 6.44
N LEU A 78 -6.72 6.84 5.37
CA LEU A 78 -6.53 8.25 4.98
C LEU A 78 -7.27 9.24 5.90
N THR A 79 -8.13 8.75 6.81
CA THR A 79 -8.86 9.61 7.74
C THR A 79 -8.05 9.91 9.00
N LYS A 80 -7.08 9.05 9.32
CA LYS A 80 -6.12 9.30 10.38
C LYS A 80 -4.97 10.10 9.79
N LYS A 81 -4.84 11.36 10.20
CA LYS A 81 -3.60 12.11 9.98
C LYS A 81 -2.44 11.22 10.48
N PRO A 82 -1.32 11.14 9.75
CA PRO A 82 -0.14 10.49 10.27
C PRO A 82 0.18 11.13 11.63
N THR A 83 0.09 10.36 12.69
CA THR A 83 0.57 10.80 13.99
C THR A 83 2.07 10.98 13.80
N GLU A 84 2.57 12.20 13.91
CA GLU A 84 4.00 12.44 14.08
C GLU A 84 4.42 11.76 15.39
N GLU A 85 4.77 10.48 15.32
CA GLU A 85 5.61 9.87 16.34
C GLU A 85 7.01 10.43 16.10
N HIS A 86 7.27 11.61 16.68
CA HIS A 86 8.64 11.97 16.96
C HIS A 86 9.20 10.87 17.84
N GLY A 87 10.00 9.98 17.26
CA GLY A 87 10.91 9.17 18.05
C GLY A 87 11.58 10.13 19.01
N THR A 88 11.40 9.92 20.31
CA THR A 88 12.07 10.70 21.35
C THR A 88 13.57 10.51 21.13
N ASN A 89 14.15 11.38 20.31
CA ASN A 89 15.51 11.81 20.48
C ASN A 89 15.51 12.60 21.79
N ASP A 90 15.51 11.88 22.91
CA ASP A 90 16.17 12.35 24.12
C ASP A 90 17.68 12.33 23.85
N SER A 91 18.10 13.12 22.85
CA SER A 91 19.43 13.65 22.81
C SER A 91 19.41 14.91 23.65
N GLN A 92 19.55 14.73 24.97
CA GLN A 92 20.37 15.66 25.71
C GLN A 92 21.76 15.06 25.81
N SER A 93 22.61 15.44 24.85
CA SER A 93 24.04 15.58 25.15
C SER A 93 24.19 16.36 26.45
N LYS A 94 24.91 15.80 27.43
CA LYS A 94 25.85 16.53 28.28
C LYS A 94 26.72 15.54 29.08
N ILE A 95 28.02 15.58 28.74
CA ILE A 95 29.20 15.56 29.63
C ILE A 95 29.35 14.33 30.53
#